data_AF-A0A975GFH9-F1
#
_entry.id   AF-A0A975GFH9-F1
#
_cell.length_a   1.000
_cell.length_b   1.000
_cell.length_c   1.000
_cell.angle_alpha   90.00
_cell.angle_beta   90.00
_cell.angle_gamma   90.00
#
_symmetry.space_group_name_H-M   'P 1'
#
loop_
_entity.id
_entity.type
_entity.pdbx_description
1 polymer ?
#
loop_
_entity_poly.entity_id
_entity_poly.type
_entity_poly.pdbx_seq_one_letter_code
_entity_poly.pdbx_strand_id
1 'polypeptide(L)' 'MENVYMCDALFLDGKTIQLFEEYPFSDKEIQLIILPKKISKPERKAGLLKGKIRMTEGFDEPLEDMGIKTGKKGDWL' A
#
# COMPACT_ATOMS: atom_id res chain seq x y z
N MET A 1 -15.15 -35.23 -8.88
CA MET A 1 -13.97 -34.74 -8.13
C MET A 1 -14.21 -33.27 -7.92
N GLU A 2 -14.15 -32.78 -6.69
CA GLU A 2 -14.30 -31.35 -6.40
C GLU A 2 -12.94 -30.67 -6.66
N ASN A 3 -12.93 -29.65 -7.52
CA ASN A 3 -11.73 -28.89 -7.80
C ASN A 3 -11.66 -27.70 -6.84
N VAL A 4 -10.56 -27.58 -6.10
CA VAL A 4 -10.33 -26.46 -5.18
C VAL A 4 -9.22 -25.59 -5.76
N TYR A 5 -9.52 -24.30 -5.93
CA TYR A 5 -8.59 -23.30 -6.45
C TYR A 5 -8.24 -22.30 -5.36
N MET A 6 -6.96 -21.94 -5.24
CA MET A 6 -6.47 -20.88 -4.36
C MET A 6 -5.77 -19.84 -5.21
N CYS A 7 -6.20 -18.59 -5.11
CA CYS A 7 -5.65 -17.48 -5.89
C CYS A 7 -5.60 -16.20 -5.07
N ASP A 8 -4.70 -15.30 -5.47
CA ASP A 8 -4.72 -13.92 -5.03
C ASP A 8 -5.72 -13.13 -5.90
N ALA A 9 -6.44 -12.20 -5.26
CA ALA A 9 -7.47 -11.42 -5.91
C ALA A 9 -7.64 -10.04 -5.26
N LEU A 10 -8.31 -9.13 -5.96
CA LEU A 10 -8.65 -7.79 -5.48
C LEU A 10 -10.16 -7.63 -5.36
N PHE A 11 -10.63 -7.10 -4.23
CA PHE A 11 -12.02 -6.63 -4.09
C PHE A 11 -12.17 -5.31 -4.82
N LEU A 12 -13.01 -5.29 -5.86
CA LEU A 12 -13.37 -4.05 -6.57
C LEU A 12 -14.54 -3.37 -5.87
N ASP A 13 -15.54 -4.15 -5.43
CA ASP A 13 -16.70 -3.69 -4.67
C ASP A 13 -17.28 -4.84 -3.81
N GLY A 14 -18.46 -4.65 -3.21
CA GLY A 14 -19.10 -5.66 -2.35
C GLY A 14 -19.66 -6.90 -3.07
N LYS A 15 -19.59 -6.94 -4.40
CA LYS A 15 -20.10 -8.01 -5.26
C LYS A 15 -19.08 -8.48 -6.30
N THR A 16 -18.01 -7.72 -6.53
CA THR A 16 -17.07 -7.94 -7.63
C THR A 16 -15.66 -8.15 -7.09
N ILE A 17 -15.05 -9.25 -7.50
CA ILE A 17 -13.66 -9.61 -7.21
C ILE A 17 -12.95 -9.80 -8.55
N GLN A 18 -11.77 -9.20 -8.69
CA GLN A 18 -10.89 -9.39 -9.83
C GLN A 18 -9.79 -10.39 -9.48
N LEU A 19 -9.68 -11.46 -10.26
CA LEU A 19 -8.61 -12.44 -10.14
C LEU A 19 -7.39 -11.95 -10.92
N PHE A 20 -6.19 -12.25 -10.42
CA PHE A 20 -4.95 -11.94 -11.14
C PHE A 20 -4.60 -12.98 -12.21
N GLU A 21 -5.21 -14.16 -12.12
CA GLU A 21 -5.02 -15.26 -13.06
C GLU A 21 -6.38 -15.71 -13.60
N GLU A 22 -6.40 -16.18 -14.85
CA GLU A 22 -7.59 -16.78 -15.45
C GLU A 22 -7.77 -18.20 -14.91
N TYR A 23 -8.95 -18.45 -14.34
CA TYR A 23 -9.35 -19.78 -13.90
C TYR A 23 -10.47 -20.32 -14.79
N PRO A 24 -10.36 -21.58 -15.24
CA PRO A 24 -11.40 -22.22 -16.04
C PRO A 24 -12.53 -22.67 -15.11
N PHE A 25 -13.27 -21.71 -14.53
CA PHE A 25 -14.47 -22.03 -13.78
C PHE A 25 -15.53 -22.55 -14.75
N SER A 26 -15.61 -23.87 -14.89
CA SER A 26 -16.65 -24.55 -15.65
C SER A 26 -17.92 -24.79 -14.81
N ASP A 27 -17.86 -24.42 -13.53
CA ASP A 27 -18.88 -24.79 -12.56
C ASP A 27 -19.98 -23.72 -12.52
N LYS A 28 -21.24 -24.20 -12.42
CA LYS A 28 -22.43 -23.31 -12.39
C LYS A 28 -22.50 -22.45 -11.14
N GLU A 29 -21.85 -22.89 -10.07
CA GLU A 29 -21.82 -22.24 -8.76
C GLU A 29 -20.43 -22.37 -8.18
N ILE A 30 -19.91 -21.27 -7.62
CA ILE A 30 -18.58 -21.21 -6.99
C ILE A 30 -18.79 -20.77 -5.54
N GLN A 31 -18.28 -21.56 -4.59
CA GLN A 31 -18.23 -21.15 -3.20
C GLN A 31 -16.93 -20.39 -2.94
N LEU A 32 -17.05 -19.13 -2.50
CA LEU A 32 -15.92 -18.27 -2.22
C LEU A 32 -15.61 -18.26 -0.71
N ILE A 33 -14.38 -18.59 -0.33
CA ILE A 33 -13.89 -18.47 1.05
C ILE A 33 -12.85 -17.35 1.11
N ILE A 34 -13.18 -16.27 1.81
CA ILE A 34 -12.30 -15.11 1.96
C ILE A 34 -11.49 -15.27 3.24
N LEU A 35 -10.18 -15.46 3.10
CA LEU A 35 -9.28 -15.52 4.24
C LEU A 35 -8.72 -14.12 4.53
N PRO A 36 -8.97 -13.53 5.71
CA PRO A 36 -8.41 -12.24 6.06
C PRO A 36 -6.89 -12.35 6.19
N LYS A 37 -6.15 -11.73 5.27
CA LYS A 37 -4.70 -11.62 5.38
C LYS A 37 -4.39 -10.66 6.52
N LYS A 38 -3.70 -11.12 7.56
CA LYS A 38 -3.14 -10.22 8.58
C LYS A 38 -2.13 -9.31 7.90
N ILE A 39 -2.53 -8.07 7.62
CA ILE A 39 -1.60 -7.04 7.16
C ILE A 39 -0.69 -6.75 8.35
N SER A 40 0.53 -7.28 8.34
CA SER A 40 1.55 -6.84 9.28
C SER A 40 1.79 -5.36 9.01
N LYS A 41 1.32 -4.48 9.89
CA LYS A 41 1.69 -3.07 9.81
C LYS A 41 3.22 -3.00 9.83
N PRO A 42 3.85 -2.19 8.97
CA PRO A 42 5.29 -1.99 9.04
C PRO A 42 5.62 -1.54 10.46
N GLU A 43 6.50 -2.30 11.11
CA GLU A 43 6.91 -2.02 12.48
C GLU A 43 7.60 -0.65 12.50
N ARG A 44 6.99 0.33 13.19
CA ARG A 44 7.59 1.64 13.38
C ARG A 44 8.82 1.48 14.27
N LYS A 45 10.00 1.38 13.65
CA LYS A 45 11.27 1.40 14.37
C LYS A 45 11.57 2.82 14.82
N ALA A 46 11.13 3.16 16.03
CA ALA A 46 11.46 4.44 16.66
C ALA A 46 12.98 4.60 16.74
N GLY A 47 13.49 5.76 16.34
CA GLY A 47 14.92 6.09 16.46
C GLY A 47 15.81 5.64 15.30
N LEU A 48 15.31 4.89 14.31
CA LEU A 48 16.13 4.41 13.19
C LEU A 48 16.72 5.55 12.33
N LEU A 49 16.06 6.70 12.31
CA LEU A 49 16.50 7.90 11.62
C LEU A 49 17.23 8.90 12.54
N LYS A 50 17.19 8.72 13.87
CA LYS A 50 17.79 9.69 14.82
C LYS A 50 19.29 9.89 14.58
N GLY A 51 20.01 8.83 14.19
CA GLY A 51 21.44 8.90 13.87
C GLY A 51 21.77 9.28 12.42
N LYS A 52 20.76 9.44 11.55
CA LYS A 52 20.94 9.77 10.13
C LYS A 52 20.61 11.24 9.81
N ILE A 53 20.04 11.97 10.76
CA ILE A 53 19.80 13.41 10.63
C ILE A 53 21.15 14.12 10.75
N ARG A 54 21.59 14.78 9.69
CA ARG A 54 22.73 15.69 9.70
C ARG A 54 22.20 17.10 9.56
N MET A 55 22.59 17.99 10.47
CA MET A 55 22.29 19.42 10.34
C MET A 55 23.13 19.98 9.20
N THR A 56 22.48 20.68 8.27
CA THR A 56 23.14 21.41 7.19
C THR A 56 23.54 22.79 7.69
N GLU A 57 24.64 23.35 7.17
CA GLU A 57 25.20 24.63 7.64
C GLU A 57 24.26 25.82 7.46
N GLY A 58 23.31 25.76 6.52
CA GLY A 58 22.25 26.76 6.32
C GLY A 58 20.93 26.46 7.03
N PHE A 59 20.93 25.69 8.12
CA PHE A 59 19.68 25.36 8.84
C PHE A 59 18.91 26.60 9.32
N ASP A 60 19.64 27.67 9.67
CA ASP A 60 19.07 28.91 10.17
C ASP A 60 18.63 29.86 9.04
N GLU A 61 18.91 29.53 7.78
CA GLU A 61 18.50 30.36 6.64
C GLU A 61 17.01 30.14 6.32
N PRO A 62 16.25 31.20 5.99
CA PRO A 62 14.87 31.06 5.55
C PRO A 62 14.77 30.13 4.34
N LEU A 63 13.85 29.17 4.39
CA LEU A 63 13.60 28.23 3.27
C LEU A 63 13.26 28.94 1.96
N GLU A 64 12.71 30.15 2.05
CA GLU A 64 12.37 31.04 0.93
C GLU A 64 13.62 31.53 0.17
N ASP A 65 14.72 31.78 0.88
CA ASP A 65 16.00 32.24 0.32
C ASP A 65 16.76 31.09 -0.36
N MET A 66 16.51 29.85 0.05
CA MET A 66 17.05 28.64 -0.57
C MET A 66 16.35 28.25 -1.89
N GLY A 67 15.34 29.00 -2.33
CA GLY A 67 14.55 28.68 -3.53
C GLY A 67 13.75 27.37 -3.42
N ILE A 68 13.64 26.81 -2.22
CA ILE A 68 12.89 25.58 -1.96
C ILE A 68 11.42 25.97 -1.93
N LYS A 69 10.71 25.73 -3.04
CA LYS A 69 9.25 25.87 -3.08
C LYS A 69 8.67 24.90 -2.07
N THR A 70 8.20 25.43 -0.94
CA THR A 70 7.38 24.68 -0.01
C THR A 70 6.12 24.27 -0.76
N GLY A 71 5.99 22.97 -1.05
CA GLY A 71 4.77 22.44 -1.64
C GLY A 71 3.62 22.85 -0.73
N LYS A 72 2.68 23.63 -1.26
CA LYS A 72 1.44 23.96 -0.54
C LYS A 72 0.83 22.64 -0.09
N LYS A 73 0.41 22.57 1.18
CA LYS A 73 -0.46 21.50 1.69
C LYS A 73 -1.66 21.40 0.75
N GLY A 74 -1.67 20.43 -0.16
CA GLY A 74 -2.76 20.26 -1.12
C GLY A 74 -2.46 19.33 -2.29
N ASP A 75 -1.23 19.32 -2.82
CA ASP A 75 -0.93 18.60 -4.08
C ASP A 75 -0.30 17.22 -3.84
N TRP A 76 -1.01 16.36 -3.12
CA TRP A 76 -0.79 14.91 -3.16
C TRP A 76 -2.12 14.25 -3.58
N LEU A 77 -2.41 14.31 -4.88
CA LEU A 77 -3.37 13.43 -5.56
C LEU A 77 -2.67 12.80 -6.76
#